data_AF-A0A9X3N4P3-F1
#
_entry.id   AF-A0A9X3N4P3-F1
#
_cell.length_a   1.000
_cell.length_b   1.000
_cell.length_c   1.000
_cell.angle_alpha   90.00
_cell.angle_beta   90.00
_cell.angle_gamma   90.00
#
_symmetry.space_group_name_H-M   'P 1'
#
loop_
_entity.id
_entity.type
_entity.pdbx_description
1 polymer ?
#
loop_
_entity_poly.entity_id
_entity_poly.type
_entity_poly.pdbx_seq_one_letter_code
_entity_poly.pdbx_strand_id
1 'polypeptide(L)'
;MKRTILAALAVACLAAGCGSTAEKNDYVNSVNEAQTALTKSLSTVNPSGEPEQIATDLEQGGKVIDSAVADLEGITPPDDAEHAHARMIKGLTEIANTFRDGATAARDKDPTKMVEILGGIQTSAGVKELEAAQKELMASGYKFEES
;
A
#
# COMPACT_ATOMS: atom_id res chain seq x y z
N MET A 1 2.72 22.95 -14.04
CA MET A 1 3.52 21.73 -14.28
C MET A 1 2.55 20.55 -14.31
N LYS A 2 2.69 19.69 -15.31
CA LYS A 2 1.63 18.79 -15.81
C LYS A 2 1.30 17.69 -14.80
N ARG A 3 0.03 17.64 -14.37
CA ARG A 3 -0.60 16.58 -13.58
C ARG A 3 -0.81 15.33 -14.43
N THR A 4 0.27 14.70 -14.86
CA THR A 4 0.23 13.47 -15.67
C THR A 4 1.29 12.53 -15.13
N ILE A 5 0.93 11.26 -14.99
CA ILE A 5 1.67 10.13 -14.42
C ILE A 5 1.30 9.84 -12.96
N LEU A 6 0.04 9.49 -12.75
CA LEU A 6 -0.50 8.76 -11.58
C LEU A 6 -1.26 7.52 -12.11
N ALA A 7 -0.68 6.85 -13.11
CA ALA A 7 -1.35 5.81 -13.88
C ALA A 7 -0.41 4.62 -14.08
N ALA A 8 -0.32 3.79 -13.05
CA ALA A 8 0.25 2.45 -13.15
C ALA A 8 -0.49 1.49 -12.19
N LEU A 9 -1.83 1.52 -12.20
CA LEU A 9 -2.68 0.55 -11.48
C LEU A 9 -4.08 0.43 -12.13
N ALA A 10 -4.18 0.66 -13.45
CA ALA A 10 -5.43 0.45 -14.19
C ALA A 10 -5.53 -1.02 -14.61
N VAL A 11 -6.23 -1.83 -13.81
CA VAL A 11 -6.50 -3.25 -14.11
C VAL A 11 -7.84 -3.34 -14.84
N ALA A 12 -7.73 -3.58 -16.15
CA ALA A 12 -8.85 -3.68 -17.08
C ALA A 12 -9.96 -4.62 -16.59
N CYS A 13 -11.16 -4.05 -16.41
CA CYS A 13 -12.40 -4.79 -16.20
C CYS A 13 -12.72 -5.70 -17.40
N LEU A 14 -12.73 -7.01 -17.16
CA LEU A 14 -13.51 -7.97 -17.94
C LEU A 14 -14.50 -8.68 -17.01
N ALA A 15 -15.74 -8.20 -16.98
CA ALA A 15 -16.89 -9.06 -16.72
C ALA A 15 -16.86 -10.18 -17.78
N ALA A 16 -17.02 -11.47 -17.51
CA ALA A 16 -17.96 -12.11 -16.62
C ALA A 16 -17.51 -13.55 -16.27
N GLY A 17 -18.04 -14.10 -15.19
CA GLY A 17 -18.44 -15.51 -15.12
C GLY A 17 -17.41 -16.57 -14.68
N CYS A 18 -17.79 -17.29 -13.62
CA CYS A 18 -17.27 -18.58 -13.13
C CYS A 18 -15.92 -18.56 -12.38
N GLY A 19 -15.98 -18.21 -11.09
CA GLY A 19 -14.86 -18.44 -10.16
C GLY A 19 -15.01 -17.80 -8.76
N SER A 20 -16.00 -16.93 -8.55
CA SER A 20 -16.19 -16.22 -7.27
C SER A 20 -16.92 -17.10 -6.26
N THR A 21 -16.19 -17.75 -5.36
CA THR A 21 -16.73 -18.19 -4.07
C THR A 21 -16.88 -16.98 -3.15
N ALA A 22 -17.78 -17.05 -2.16
CA ALA A 22 -17.98 -15.97 -1.18
C ALA A 22 -16.65 -15.59 -0.47
N GLU A 23 -15.83 -16.60 -0.15
CA GLU A 23 -14.51 -16.44 0.48
C GLU A 23 -13.54 -15.58 -0.35
N LYS A 24 -13.52 -15.74 -1.69
CA LYS A 24 -12.68 -14.90 -2.55
C LYS A 24 -13.14 -13.45 -2.56
N ASN A 25 -14.45 -13.21 -2.46
CA ASN A 25 -14.99 -11.84 -2.41
C ASN A 25 -14.67 -11.17 -1.07
N ASP A 26 -14.80 -11.88 0.05
CA ASP A 26 -14.45 -11.36 1.37
C ASP A 26 -12.95 -11.03 1.46
N TYR A 27 -12.10 -11.92 0.95
CA TYR A 27 -10.66 -11.66 0.86
C TYR A 27 -10.34 -10.43 0.00
N VAL A 28 -10.94 -10.31 -1.19
CA VAL A 28 -10.76 -9.14 -2.07
C VAL A 28 -11.17 -7.85 -1.36
N ASN A 29 -12.26 -7.85 -0.60
CA ASN A 29 -12.71 -6.68 0.14
C ASN A 29 -11.66 -6.22 1.16
N SER A 30 -11.10 -7.13 1.97
CA SER A 30 -10.03 -6.80 2.92
C SER A 30 -8.78 -6.25 2.22
N VAL A 31 -8.44 -6.79 1.05
CA VAL A 31 -7.32 -6.29 0.24
C VAL A 31 -7.61 -4.88 -0.31
N ASN A 32 -8.83 -4.62 -0.77
CA ASN A 32 -9.23 -3.29 -1.25
C ASN A 32 -9.25 -2.24 -0.12
N GLU A 33 -9.64 -2.64 1.10
CA GLU A 33 -9.57 -1.79 2.28
C GLU A 33 -8.12 -1.41 2.61
N ALA A 34 -7.20 -2.38 2.56
CA ALA A 34 -5.77 -2.13 2.76
C ALA A 34 -5.18 -1.20 1.69
N GLN A 35 -5.57 -1.37 0.42
CA GLN A 35 -5.17 -0.45 -0.67
C GLN A 35 -5.71 0.96 -0.44
N THR A 36 -6.97 1.08 0.00
CA THR A 36 -7.59 2.37 0.32
C THR A 36 -6.85 3.06 1.47
N ALA A 37 -6.48 2.31 2.51
CA ALA A 37 -5.71 2.82 3.64
C ALA A 37 -4.33 3.34 3.21
N LEU A 38 -3.64 2.60 2.33
CA LEU A 38 -2.36 3.03 1.75
C LEU A 38 -2.52 4.32 0.91
N THR A 39 -3.47 4.35 -0.03
CA THR A 39 -3.73 5.52 -0.89
C THR A 39 -4.06 6.75 -0.05
N LYS A 40 -4.92 6.59 0.96
CA LYS A 40 -5.26 7.66 1.90
C LYS A 40 -4.00 8.17 2.63
N SER A 41 -3.17 7.27 3.13
CA SER A 41 -1.93 7.60 3.85
C SER A 41 -0.95 8.38 2.98
N LEU A 42 -0.81 8.00 1.69
CA LEU A 42 0.00 8.74 0.74
C LEU A 42 -0.57 10.14 0.44
N SER A 43 -1.90 10.25 0.34
CA SER A 43 -2.58 11.52 0.03
C SER A 43 -2.54 12.55 1.16
N THR A 44 -2.42 12.11 2.41
CA THR A 44 -2.39 13.00 3.58
C THR A 44 -1.05 13.68 3.79
N VAL A 45 0.03 13.14 3.23
CA VAL A 45 1.37 13.72 3.39
C VAL A 45 1.48 14.97 2.52
N ASN A 46 1.65 16.14 3.15
CA ASN A 46 1.99 17.37 2.45
C ASN A 46 3.51 17.63 2.50
N PRO A 47 4.30 17.22 1.48
CA PRO A 47 5.75 17.35 1.50
C PRO A 47 6.25 18.80 1.43
N SER A 48 5.36 19.79 1.24
CA SER A 48 5.68 21.22 1.20
C SER A 48 5.34 21.94 2.52
N GLY A 49 4.91 21.20 3.55
CA GLY A 49 4.57 21.73 4.87
C GLY A 49 5.77 22.00 5.77
N GLU A 50 5.48 22.42 7.00
CA GLU A 50 6.49 22.55 8.07
C GLU A 50 7.01 21.17 8.49
N PRO A 51 8.30 21.01 8.86
CA PRO A 51 8.89 19.71 9.18
C PRO A 51 8.13 18.93 10.27
N GLU A 52 7.69 19.59 11.34
CA GLU A 52 6.86 18.96 12.38
C GLU A 52 5.49 18.47 11.86
N GLN A 53 4.87 19.19 10.92
CA GLN A 53 3.62 18.76 10.29
C GLN A 53 3.86 17.54 9.40
N ILE A 54 4.93 17.57 8.59
CA ILE A 54 5.31 16.44 7.74
C ILE A 54 5.57 15.19 8.59
N ALA A 55 6.31 15.33 9.69
CA ALA A 55 6.56 14.24 10.62
C ALA A 55 5.25 13.65 11.17
N THR A 56 4.31 14.51 11.56
CA THR A 56 3.00 14.11 12.07
C THR A 56 2.17 13.38 11.01
N ASP A 57 2.13 13.90 9.78
CA ASP A 57 1.40 13.29 8.66
C ASP A 57 1.96 11.91 8.30
N LEU A 58 3.30 11.79 8.26
CA LEU A 58 3.99 10.53 7.99
C LEU A 58 3.76 9.50 9.09
N GLU A 59 3.81 9.89 10.36
CA GLU A 59 3.48 8.96 11.44
C GLU A 59 2.03 8.50 11.40
N GLN A 60 1.11 9.42 11.10
CA GLN A 60 -0.30 9.08 11.00
C GLN A 60 -0.56 8.14 9.82
N GLY A 61 0.09 8.37 8.68
CA GLY A 61 0.05 7.46 7.54
C GLY A 61 0.63 6.07 7.87
N GLY A 62 1.78 6.02 8.54
CA GLY A 62 2.39 4.77 8.99
C GLY A 62 1.44 3.96 9.90
N LYS A 63 0.78 4.61 10.86
CA LYS A 63 -0.20 3.97 11.76
C LYS A 63 -1.44 3.45 11.02
N VAL A 64 -1.91 4.16 10.00
CA VAL A 64 -3.04 3.70 9.17
C VAL A 64 -2.64 2.45 8.40
N ILE A 65 -1.43 2.40 7.86
CA ILE A 65 -0.89 1.22 7.19
C ILE A 65 -0.70 0.06 8.18
N ASP A 66 -0.20 0.31 9.38
CA ASP A 66 -0.08 -0.73 10.43
C ASP A 66 -1.44 -1.34 10.79
N SER A 67 -2.49 -0.52 10.89
CA SER A 67 -3.85 -1.01 11.12
C SER A 67 -4.29 -1.94 10.01
N ALA A 68 -4.07 -1.55 8.74
CA ALA A 68 -4.40 -2.41 7.60
C ALA A 68 -3.57 -3.71 7.60
N VAL A 69 -2.31 -3.68 8.03
CA VAL A 69 -1.49 -4.88 8.23
C VAL A 69 -2.11 -5.78 9.29
N ALA A 70 -2.48 -5.24 10.46
CA ALA A 70 -3.10 -6.02 11.53
C ALA A 70 -4.45 -6.63 11.11
N ASP A 71 -5.26 -5.89 10.33
CA ASP A 71 -6.52 -6.40 9.78
C ASP A 71 -6.27 -7.55 8.80
N LEU A 72 -5.24 -7.44 7.95
CA LEU A 72 -4.82 -8.53 7.05
C LEU A 72 -4.29 -9.74 7.82
N GLU A 73 -3.44 -9.55 8.83
CA GLU A 73 -2.95 -10.64 9.69
C GLU A 73 -4.09 -11.35 10.44
N GLY A 74 -5.21 -10.65 10.67
CA GLY A 74 -6.40 -11.18 11.34
C GLY A 74 -7.31 -12.04 10.46
N ILE A 75 -7.10 -12.07 9.13
CA ILE A 75 -7.90 -12.89 8.21
C ILE A 75 -7.15 -14.14 7.78
N THR A 76 -7.88 -15.21 7.50
CA THR A 76 -7.31 -16.41 6.86
C THR A 76 -7.42 -16.24 5.34
N PRO A 77 -6.29 -16.14 4.61
CA PRO A 77 -6.34 -16.08 3.15
C PRO A 77 -6.77 -17.44 2.58
N PRO A 78 -7.41 -17.47 1.40
CA PRO A 78 -7.59 -18.72 0.66
C PRO A 78 -6.22 -19.37 0.31
N ASP A 79 -6.18 -20.70 0.21
CA ASP A 79 -4.95 -21.45 -0.05
C ASP A 79 -4.18 -20.96 -1.30
N ASP A 80 -4.89 -20.55 -2.35
CA ASP A 80 -4.31 -20.04 -3.60
C ASP A 80 -3.85 -18.57 -3.54
N ALA A 81 -4.00 -17.93 -2.38
CA ALA A 81 -3.63 -16.55 -2.08
C ALA A 81 -2.67 -16.41 -0.88
N GLU A 82 -2.35 -17.49 -0.16
CA GLU A 82 -1.56 -17.45 1.08
C GLU A 82 -0.19 -16.74 0.91
N HIS A 83 0.54 -17.10 -0.15
CA HIS A 83 1.85 -16.52 -0.40
C HIS A 83 1.76 -15.04 -0.84
N ALA A 84 0.80 -14.70 -1.70
CA ALA A 84 0.52 -13.31 -2.05
C ALA A 84 0.07 -12.46 -0.84
N HIS A 85 -0.71 -13.04 0.06
CA HIS A 85 -1.16 -12.40 1.30
C HIS A 85 0.03 -12.05 2.20
N ALA A 86 0.95 -13.00 2.42
CA ALA A 86 2.16 -12.77 3.20
C ALA A 86 3.05 -11.67 2.57
N ARG A 87 3.15 -11.63 1.24
CA ARG A 87 3.87 -10.56 0.53
C ARG A 87 3.24 -9.20 0.72
N MET A 88 1.91 -9.13 0.72
CA MET A 88 1.20 -7.87 0.94
C MET A 88 1.40 -7.31 2.35
N ILE A 89 1.29 -8.17 3.38
CA ILE A 89 1.63 -7.80 4.76
C ILE A 89 3.06 -7.26 4.84
N LYS A 90 4.02 -7.98 4.26
CA LYS A 90 5.42 -7.55 4.21
C LYS A 90 5.58 -6.21 3.50
N GLY A 91 4.96 -6.06 2.33
CA GLY A 91 5.04 -4.86 1.51
C GLY A 91 4.51 -3.62 2.23
N LEU A 92 3.33 -3.72 2.84
CA LEU A 92 2.73 -2.66 3.65
C LEU A 92 3.59 -2.32 4.88
N THR A 93 4.11 -3.34 5.57
CA THR A 93 5.00 -3.14 6.73
C THR A 93 6.25 -2.35 6.35
N GLU A 94 6.87 -2.66 5.21
CA GLU A 94 8.05 -1.93 4.72
C GLU A 94 7.72 -0.49 4.33
N ILE A 95 6.54 -0.23 3.77
CA ILE A 95 6.07 1.14 3.49
C ILE A 95 5.82 1.91 4.79
N ALA A 96 5.18 1.28 5.79
CA ALA A 96 4.96 1.90 7.10
C ALA A 96 6.30 2.26 7.77
N ASN A 97 7.31 1.40 7.68
CA ASN A 97 8.67 1.70 8.14
C ASN A 97 9.28 2.89 7.39
N THR A 98 9.11 2.94 6.07
CA THR A 98 9.58 4.07 5.25
C THR A 98 8.93 5.39 5.69
N PHE A 99 7.65 5.37 6.05
CA PHE A 99 6.95 6.54 6.61
C PHE A 99 7.54 6.97 7.96
N ARG A 100 7.84 6.03 8.86
CA ARG A 100 8.49 6.33 10.16
C ARG A 100 9.89 6.90 10.00
N ASP A 101 10.67 6.37 9.05
CA ASP A 101 12.00 6.87 8.74
C ASP A 101 11.93 8.30 8.17
N GLY A 102 10.95 8.55 7.29
CA GLY A 102 10.67 9.89 6.77
C GLY A 102 10.25 10.85 7.88
N ALA A 103 9.40 10.42 8.81
CA ALA A 103 8.98 11.23 9.95
C ALA A 103 10.15 11.58 10.87
N THR A 104 11.08 10.64 11.07
CA THR A 104 12.31 10.87 11.82
C THR A 104 13.18 11.91 11.12
N ALA A 105 13.42 11.76 9.81
CA ALA A 105 14.18 12.75 9.03
C ALA A 105 13.54 14.15 9.05
N ALA A 106 12.20 14.22 9.01
CA ALA A 106 11.47 15.49 9.12
C ALA A 106 11.69 16.16 10.49
N ARG A 107 11.61 15.42 11.60
CA ARG A 107 11.92 15.95 12.94
C ARG A 107 13.35 16.40 13.12
N ASP A 108 14.27 15.65 12.51
CA ASP A 108 15.70 15.98 12.50
C ASP A 108 16.00 17.19 11.60
N LYS A 109 14.99 17.73 10.89
CA LYS A 109 15.10 18.83 9.93
C LYS A 109 16.14 18.52 8.85
N ASP A 110 16.15 17.26 8.41
CA ASP A 110 16.99 16.75 7.33
C ASP A 110 16.15 16.56 6.05
N PRO A 111 15.92 17.65 5.28
CA PRO A 111 15.10 17.57 4.07
C PRO A 111 15.75 16.73 2.98
N THR A 112 17.08 16.59 2.95
CA THR A 112 17.78 15.76 1.97
C THR A 112 17.48 14.28 2.22
N LYS A 113 17.64 13.83 3.47
CA LYS A 113 17.30 12.46 3.86
C LYS A 113 15.81 12.17 3.69
N MET A 114 14.94 13.12 4.03
CA MET A 114 13.50 12.97 3.82
C MET A 114 13.15 12.78 2.33
N VAL A 115 13.73 13.59 1.43
CA VAL A 115 13.52 13.44 -0.02
C VAL A 115 14.08 12.12 -0.54
N GLU A 116 15.23 11.65 -0.04
CA GLU A 116 15.80 10.35 -0.40
C GLU A 116 14.86 9.20 0.00
N ILE A 117 14.39 9.19 1.25
CA ILE A 117 13.48 8.18 1.78
C ILE A 117 12.17 8.16 0.98
N LEU A 118 11.50 9.31 0.86
CA LEU A 118 10.18 9.39 0.22
C LEU A 118 10.26 9.22 -1.30
N GLY A 119 11.32 9.73 -1.93
CA GLY A 119 11.58 9.52 -3.36
C GLY A 119 11.87 8.06 -3.71
N GLY A 120 12.41 7.30 -2.76
CA GLY A 120 12.71 5.87 -2.90
C GLY A 120 11.47 4.96 -2.82
N ILE A 121 10.34 5.42 -2.26
CA ILE A 121 9.16 4.58 -1.98
C ILE A 121 8.73 3.76 -3.20
N GLN A 122 8.60 4.38 -4.39
CA GLN A 122 8.12 3.70 -5.60
C GLN A 122 9.02 2.55 -6.06
N THR A 123 10.28 2.54 -5.66
CA THR A 123 11.25 1.50 -6.01
C THR A 123 11.69 0.64 -4.82
N SER A 124 11.07 0.89 -3.67
CA SER A 124 11.33 0.21 -2.41
C SER A 124 11.02 -1.28 -2.51
N ALA A 125 11.59 -2.06 -1.60
CA ALA A 125 11.26 -3.47 -1.47
C ALA A 125 9.75 -3.64 -1.16
N GLY A 126 9.14 -2.72 -0.40
CA GLY A 126 7.73 -2.80 -0.04
C GLY A 126 6.80 -2.74 -1.24
N VAL A 127 7.04 -1.80 -2.17
CA VAL A 127 6.27 -1.70 -3.41
C VAL A 127 6.47 -2.93 -4.29
N LYS A 128 7.70 -3.46 -4.38
CA LYS A 128 7.97 -4.68 -5.16
C LYS A 128 7.23 -5.90 -4.60
N GLU A 129 7.09 -6.01 -3.29
CA GLU A 129 6.30 -7.08 -2.67
C GLU A 129 4.80 -6.92 -2.98
N LEU A 130 4.27 -5.69 -2.95
CA LEU A 130 2.89 -5.42 -3.36
C LEU A 130 2.63 -5.74 -4.84
N GLU A 131 3.53 -5.35 -5.73
CA GLU A 131 3.44 -5.68 -7.17
C GLU A 131 3.47 -7.20 -7.39
N ALA A 132 4.36 -7.91 -6.69
CA ALA A 132 4.45 -9.37 -6.75
C ALA A 132 3.17 -10.04 -6.24
N ALA A 133 2.65 -9.60 -5.08
CA ALA A 133 1.40 -10.08 -4.51
C ALA A 133 0.23 -9.89 -5.47
N GLN A 134 0.08 -8.68 -6.04
CA GLN A 134 -1.00 -8.38 -6.97
C GLN A 134 -0.91 -9.25 -8.23
N LYS A 135 0.29 -9.42 -8.79
CA LYS A 135 0.51 -10.26 -9.97
C LYS A 135 0.12 -11.71 -9.71
N GLU A 136 0.48 -12.24 -8.54
CA GLU A 136 0.13 -13.60 -8.13
C GLU A 136 -1.38 -13.77 -7.96
N LEU A 137 -2.05 -12.83 -7.27
CA LEU A 137 -3.50 -12.86 -7.09
C LEU A 137 -4.24 -12.79 -8.44
N MET A 138 -3.80 -11.93 -9.37
CA MET A 138 -4.36 -11.89 -10.72
C MET A 138 -4.16 -13.22 -11.48
N ALA A 139 -3.00 -13.86 -11.33
CA ALA A 139 -2.73 -15.18 -11.92
C ALA A 139 -3.62 -16.29 -11.31
N SER A 140 -3.98 -16.16 -10.03
CA SER A 140 -4.93 -17.03 -9.32
C SER A 140 -6.42 -16.67 -9.57
N GLY A 141 -6.69 -15.71 -10.46
CA GLY A 141 -8.04 -15.34 -10.90
C GLY A 141 -8.77 -14.34 -9.99
N TYR A 142 -8.08 -13.71 -9.04
CA TYR A 142 -8.63 -12.62 -8.25
C TYR A 142 -8.77 -11.36 -9.09
N LYS A 143 -9.83 -10.58 -8.82
CA LYS A 143 -10.10 -9.28 -9.44
C LYS A 143 -10.24 -8.25 -8.33
N PHE A 144 -9.51 -7.15 -8.46
CA PHE A 144 -9.53 -6.05 -7.49
C PHE A 144 -10.31 -4.88 -8.09
N GLU A 145 -10.89 -4.04 -7.24
CA GLU A 145 -11.53 -2.81 -7.68
C GLU A 145 -10.46 -1.79 -8.11
N GLU A 146 -10.73 -1.00 -9.14
CA GLU A 146 -9.85 0.13 -9.49
C GLU A 146 -10.01 1.22 -8.43
N SER A 147 -8.89 1.66 -7.84
CA SER A 147 -8.82 2.82 -6.92
C SER A 147 -8.61 4.14 -7.65
#